data_AF-A0A552IU13-F1
#
_entry.id   AF-A0A552IU13-F1
#
_cell.length_a   1.000
_cell.length_b   1.000
_cell.length_c   1.000
_cell.angle_alpha   90.00
_cell.angle_beta   90.00
_cell.angle_gamma   90.00
#
_symmetry.space_group_name_H-M   'P 1'
#
loop_
_entity.id
_entity.type
_entity.pdbx_description
1 polymer ?
#
loop_
_entity_poly.entity_id
_entity_poly.type
_entity_poly.pdbx_seq_one_letter_code
_entity_poly.pdbx_strand_id
1 'polypeptide(L)' 'MDTAIALSWTLGIILGLMTLLFILRIVLTWNPQVDLNSFPFNIIAWPTEPFLIPVRKLIPPLGGV' A
#
# COMPACT_ATOMS: atom_id res chain seq x y z
N MET A 1 3.07 -30.13 -10.24
CA MET A 1 2.39 -29.05 -9.49
C MET A 1 1.63 -28.23 -10.50
N ASP A 2 0.30 -28.17 -10.39
CA ASP A 2 -0.51 -27.44 -11.36
C ASP A 2 -0.15 -25.96 -11.32
N THR A 3 0.23 -25.39 -12.45
CA THR A 3 0.64 -23.98 -12.57
C THR A 3 -0.45 -23.04 -12.08
N ALA A 4 -1.72 -23.42 -12.23
CA ALA A 4 -2.89 -22.71 -11.71
C ALA A 4 -2.92 -22.64 -10.17
N ILE A 5 -2.50 -23.70 -9.49
CA ILE A 5 -2.44 -23.73 -8.02
C ILE A 5 -1.32 -22.78 -7.56
N ALA A 6 -0.12 -22.90 -8.14
CA ALA A 6 0.98 -22.00 -7.81
C ALA A 6 0.61 -20.52 -8.01
N LEU A 7 -0.05 -20.21 -9.13
CA LEU A 7 -0.54 -18.87 -9.43
C LEU A 7 -1.55 -18.36 -8.38
N SER A 8 -2.53 -19.19 -8.01
CA SER A 8 -3.54 -18.87 -7.01
C SER A 8 -2.90 -18.51 -5.66
N TRP A 9 -1.97 -19.33 -5.17
CA TRP A 9 -1.28 -19.07 -3.91
C TRP A 9 -0.44 -17.79 -3.96
N THR A 10 0.32 -17.58 -5.04
CA THR A 10 1.12 -16.37 -5.20
C THR A 10 0.25 -15.11 -5.24
N LEU A 11 -0.85 -15.12 -6.00
CA LEU A 11 -1.81 -14.02 -6.02
C LEU A 11 -2.43 -13.78 -4.65
N GLY A 12 -2.87 -14.84 -3.96
CA GLY A 12 -3.47 -14.72 -2.62
C GLY A 12 -2.52 -14.07 -1.62
N ILE A 13 -1.25 -14.48 -1.61
CA ILE A 13 -0.23 -13.91 -0.72
C ILE A 13 0.04 -12.44 -1.08
N ILE A 14 0.21 -12.12 -2.37
CA ILE A 14 0.48 -10.73 -2.81
C ILE A 14 -0.69 -9.82 -2.45
N LEU A 15 -1.92 -10.24 -2.74
CA LEU A 15 -3.12 -9.46 -2.43
C LEU A 15 -3.33 -9.29 -0.93
N GLY A 16 -3.09 -10.35 -0.14
CA GLY A 16 -3.13 -10.28 1.32
C GLY A 16 -2.09 -9.31 1.88
N LEU A 17 -0.85 -9.38 1.39
CA LEU A 17 0.22 -8.43 1.75
C LEU A 17 -0.13 -7.01 1.36
N MET A 18 -0.63 -6.78 0.14
CA MET A 18 -1.07 -5.45 -0.31
C MET A 18 -2.18 -4.90 0.58
N THR A 19 -3.15 -5.74 0.95
CA THR A 19 -4.25 -5.35 1.85
C THR A 19 -3.69 -4.89 3.20
N LEU A 20 -2.75 -5.64 3.77
CA LEU A 20 -2.09 -5.27 5.02
C LEU A 20 -1.28 -3.97 4.88
N LEU A 21 -0.53 -3.78 3.79
CA LEU A 21 0.20 -2.54 3.52
C LEU A 21 -0.75 -1.33 3.40
N PHE A 22 -1.90 -1.49 2.75
CA PHE A 22 -2.91 -0.44 2.67
C PHE A 22 -3.52 -0.08 4.03
N ILE A 23 -3.76 -1.08 4.90
CA ILE A 23 -4.21 -0.82 6.27
C ILE A 23 -3.17 0.00 7.04
N LEU A 24 -1.90 -0.41 6.99
CA LEU A 24 -0.80 0.34 7.61
C LEU A 24 -0.67 1.75 7.00
N ARG A 25 -0.87 1.88 5.68
CA ARG A 25 -0.84 3.16 4.98
C ARG A 25 -1.89 4.13 5.54
N ILE A 26 -3.11 3.67 5.82
CA ILE A 26 -4.16 4.50 6.43
C ILE A 26 -3.73 4.99 7.82
N VAL A 27 -3.20 4.11 8.67
CA VAL A 27 -2.73 4.50 10.00
C VAL A 27 -1.60 5.52 9.93
N LEU A 28 -0.63 5.32 9.03
CA LEU A 28 0.48 6.25 8.84
C LEU A 28 0.03 7.62 8.30
N THR A 29 -1.02 7.67 7.47
CA THR A 29 -1.56 8.94 6.98
C THR A 29 -2.20 9.79 8.06
N TRP A 30 -2.61 9.20 9.18
CA TRP A 30 -3.11 9.94 10.34
C TRP A 30 -2.01 10.56 11.19
N ASN A 31 -0.74 10.17 10.98
CA ASN A 31 0.39 10.69 11.74
C ASN A 31 1.20 11.71 10.92
N PRO A 32 0.90 13.01 11.02
CA PRO A 32 1.54 14.05 10.20
C PRO A 32 3.02 14.26 10.54
N GLN A 33 3.51 13.71 11.64
CA GLN A 33 4.90 13.86 12.09
C GLN A 33 5.84 12.85 11.44
N VAL A 34 5.32 11.81 10.78
CA VAL A 34 6.11 10.73 10.20
C VAL A 34 6.38 11.02 8.72
N ASP A 35 7.65 10.99 8.35
CA ASP A 35 8.05 11.03 6.94
C ASP A 35 7.84 9.66 6.28
N LEU A 36 6.87 9.59 5.38
CA LEU A 36 6.51 8.39 4.61
C LEU A 36 7.61 7.92 3.65
N ASN A 37 8.56 8.78 3.29
CA ASN A 37 9.71 8.44 2.46
C ASN A 37 10.93 8.00 3.29
N SER A 38 10.88 8.14 4.62
CA SER A 38 11.94 7.69 5.50
C SER A 38 11.86 6.17 5.75
N PHE A 39 13.02 5.53 5.98
CA PHE A 39 13.07 4.14 6.41
C PHE A 39 12.60 4.04 7.87
N PRO A 40 11.73 3.07 8.24
CA PRO A 40 11.26 1.91 7.48
C PRO A 40 9.92 2.10 6.73
N PHE A 41 9.31 3.28 6.81
CA PHE A 41 7.96 3.54 6.30
C PHE A 41 7.87 3.55 4.77
N ASN A 42 8.97 3.84 4.09
CA ASN A 42 9.06 3.78 2.63
C ASN A 42 8.73 2.40 2.05
N ILE A 43 8.99 1.31 2.79
CA ILE A 43 8.64 -0.08 2.40
C ILE A 43 7.12 -0.24 2.28
N ILE A 44 6.34 0.53 3.03
CA ILE A 44 4.86 0.51 3.00
C ILE A 44 4.35 1.51 1.95
N ALA A 45 4.98 2.68 1.88
CA ALA A 45 4.59 3.75 0.97
C ALA A 45 4.77 3.34 -0.50
N TRP A 46 5.97 2.90 -0.88
CA TRP A 46 6.32 2.66 -2.29
C TRP A 46 5.45 1.61 -2.99
N PRO A 47 5.13 0.44 -2.40
CA PRO A 47 4.32 -0.56 -3.08
C PRO A 47 2.86 -0.14 -3.24
N THR A 48 2.35 0.70 -2.33
CA THR A 48 0.95 1.18 -2.37
C THR A 48 0.79 2.42 -3.23
N GLU A 49 1.87 3.19 -3.45
CA GLU A 49 1.82 4.49 -4.11
C GLU A 49 1.35 4.49 -5.58
N PRO A 50 1.79 3.56 -6.45
CA PRO A 50 1.37 3.49 -7.85
C PRO A 50 -0.16 3.39 -8.02
N PHE A 51 -0.82 2.71 -7.08
CA PHE A 51 -2.27 2.57 -7.05
C PHE A 51 -2.98 3.83 -6.54
N LEU A 52 -2.32 4.61 -5.66
CA LEU A 52 -2.89 5.82 -5.06
C LEU A 52 -2.71 7.08 -5.91
N ILE A 53 -1.70 7.16 -6.78
CA ILE A 53 -1.49 8.29 -7.70
C ILE A 53 -2.74 8.60 -8.55
N PRO A 54 -3.38 7.63 -9.25
CA PRO A 54 -4.57 7.92 -10.03
C PRO A 54 -5.77 8.29 -9.15
N VAL A 55 -5.91 7.66 -7.98
CA VAL A 55 -7.00 7.97 -7.03
C VAL A 55 -6.89 9.39 -6.50
N ARG A 56 -5.68 9.86 -6.21
CA ARG A 56 -5.40 11.24 -5.75
C ARG A 56 -5.79 12.33 -6.75
N LYS A 57 -5.91 11.99 -8.03
CA LYS A 57 -6.42 12.93 -9.06
C LYS A 57 -7.93 13.15 -8.93
N LEU A 58 -8.66 12.17 -8.41
CA LEU A 58 -10.10 12.23 -8.26
C LEU A 58 -10.51 12.69 -6.86
N ILE A 59 -9.82 12.19 -5.84
CA ILE A 59 -10.12 12.46 -4.43
C ILE A 59 -8.87 13.08 -3.80
N PRO A 60 -8.95 14.34 -3.33
CA PRO A 60 -7.81 14.98 -2.66
C PRO A 60 -7.43 14.22 -1.38
N PRO A 61 -6.16 14.27 -0.96
CA PRO A 61 -5.71 13.59 0.24
C PRO A 61 -6.48 14.07 1.49
N LEU A 62 -6.90 13.11 2.32
CA LEU A 62 -7.66 13.37 3.55
C LEU A 62 -6.77 13.79 4.73
N GLY A 63 -5.46 13.53 4.67
CA GLY A 63 -4.45 14.03 5.59
C GLY A 63 -3.76 15.25 4.99
N GLY A 64 -3.56 16.31 5.78
CA GLY A 64 -3.14 17.64 5.33
C GLY A 64 -1.68 17.77 4.86
N VAL A 65 -1.29 16.97 3.86
CA VAL A 65 -0.16 17.18 2.92
C VAL A 65 -0.51 16.63 1.54
#